data_AF-A0A8E2QY31-F1
#
_entry.id   AF-A0A8E2QY31-F1
#
_cell.length_a   1.000
_cell.length_b   1.000
_cell.length_c   1.000
_cell.angle_alpha   90.00
_cell.angle_beta   90.00
_cell.angle_gamma   90.00
#
_symmetry.space_group_name_H-M   'P 1'
#
loop_
_entity.id
_entity.type
_entity.pdbx_description
1 polymer ?
#
loop_
_entity_poly.entity_id
_entity_poly.type
_entity_poly.pdbx_seq_one_letter_code
_entity_poly.pdbx_strand_id
1 'polypeptide(L)'
;MQKLLKEYKVFSILFVIQAKNWLASPMNIFLGVFITFYTVLCWLTFKDGDNFLMISGICVAMTRNSMYIYLRTLLDWKGKTFRDKLQMTNINGVTKQASLLAFNFVSTLIICLVLVIISVSFFPGQITWTANLPMLIFGLIMCWVTCCATAIAIYLIIPNAKWSLMFGLLIYFFSTYFLGLGFPFSTITDHQWLNILIYFHPIRYSINIVQAGYVGATDFKYVIDGNMIVDFKYAGQTWIPIVAAIGVITILIVIILLKINHERGYKFRSNNSVKIMKSKSKAYIKQIKETNDINLLREIREDRMGELKDEMLH
;
A
#
# COMPACT_ATOMS: atom_id res chain seq x y z
N MET A 1 5.82 30.67 11.06
CA MET A 1 6.61 30.56 9.82
C MET A 1 7.88 29.70 9.99
N GLN A 2 8.76 29.98 10.96
CA GLN A 2 10.01 29.19 11.18
C GLN A 2 9.80 27.68 11.40
N LYS A 3 8.74 27.28 12.11
CA LYS A 3 8.39 25.86 12.31
C LYS A 3 8.10 25.14 10.98
N LEU A 4 7.36 25.78 10.07
CA LEU A 4 7.04 25.22 8.76
C LEU A 4 8.30 25.08 7.89
N LEU A 5 9.19 26.07 7.92
CA LEU A 5 10.49 26.00 7.22
C LEU A 5 11.36 24.85 7.74
N LYS A 6 11.37 24.63 9.06
CA LYS A 6 12.08 23.51 9.68
C LYS A 6 11.49 22.16 9.24
N GLU A 7 10.16 22.01 9.27
CA GLU A 7 9.47 20.80 8.81
C GLU A 7 9.69 20.54 7.31
N TYR A 8 9.67 21.59 6.48
CA TYR A 8 9.97 21.49 5.05
C TYR A 8 11.41 21.03 4.80
N LYS A 9 12.38 21.57 5.55
CA LYS A 9 13.78 21.13 5.47
C LYS A 9 13.92 19.65 5.84
N VAL A 10 13.22 19.21 6.89
CA VAL A 10 13.20 17.80 7.29
C VAL A 10 12.55 16.92 6.22
N PHE A 11 11.41 17.34 5.67
CA PHE A 11 10.74 16.66 4.57
C PHE A 11 11.66 16.47 3.36
N SER A 12 12.36 17.53 2.95
CA SER A 12 13.28 17.51 1.81
C SER A 12 14.47 16.56 2.06
N ILE A 13 15.06 16.60 3.27
CA ILE A 13 16.13 15.67 3.65
C ILE A 13 15.65 14.22 3.58
N LEU A 14 14.47 13.91 4.15
CA LEU A 14 13.90 12.57 4.11
C LEU A 14 13.62 12.11 2.68
N PHE A 15 13.11 13.00 1.83
CA PHE A 15 12.85 12.73 0.43
C PHE A 15 14.14 12.40 -0.33
N VAL A 16 15.20 13.20 -0.14
CA VAL A 16 16.51 12.97 -0.78
C VAL A 16 17.14 11.66 -0.29
N ILE A 17 17.04 11.34 1.00
CA ILE A 17 17.51 10.06 1.55
C ILE A 17 16.79 8.89 0.88
N GLN A 18 15.46 8.99 0.71
CA GLN A 18 14.68 7.96 0.04
C GLN A 18 15.06 7.82 -1.43
N ALA A 19 15.24 8.92 -2.15
CA ALA A 19 15.68 8.91 -3.54
C ALA A 19 17.06 8.24 -3.70
N LYS A 20 18.03 8.61 -2.84
CA LYS A 20 19.36 7.98 -2.84
C LYS A 20 19.29 6.49 -2.53
N ASN A 21 18.51 6.08 -1.53
CA ASN A 21 18.36 4.67 -1.17
C ASN A 21 17.65 3.87 -2.28
N TRP A 22 16.68 4.48 -2.96
CA TRP A 22 15.99 3.85 -4.09
C TRP A 22 16.92 3.66 -5.29
N LEU A 23 17.69 4.69 -5.66
CA LEU A 23 18.68 4.63 -6.74
C LEU A 23 19.85 3.69 -6.43
N ALA A 24 20.28 3.64 -5.17
CA ALA A 24 21.36 2.76 -4.72
C ALA A 24 20.94 1.28 -4.61
N SER A 25 19.67 0.94 -4.84
CA SER A 25 19.19 -0.43 -4.81
C SER A 25 18.96 -0.94 -6.24
N PRO A 26 19.93 -1.65 -6.85
CA PRO A 26 19.80 -2.17 -8.22
C PRO A 26 18.54 -3.02 -8.41
N MET A 27 18.17 -3.76 -7.36
CA MET A 27 16.98 -4.61 -7.37
C MET A 27 15.67 -3.80 -7.51
N ASN A 28 15.59 -2.60 -6.95
CA ASN A 28 14.40 -1.74 -7.10
C ASN A 28 14.30 -1.16 -8.51
N ILE A 29 15.43 -0.73 -9.08
CA ILE A 29 15.48 -0.22 -10.46
C ILE A 29 15.15 -1.35 -11.43
N PHE A 30 15.82 -2.50 -11.31
CA PHE A 30 15.64 -3.61 -12.24
C PHE A 30 14.22 -4.18 -12.18
N LEU A 31 13.72 -4.54 -10.99
CA LEU A 31 12.38 -5.13 -10.85
C LEU A 31 11.22 -4.13 -11.00
N GLY A 32 11.42 -2.87 -10.62
CA GLY A 32 10.37 -1.85 -10.61
C GLY A 32 10.26 -1.12 -11.94
N VAL A 33 11.40 -0.75 -12.51
CA VAL A 33 11.50 -0.04 -13.78
C VAL A 33 11.65 -1.08 -14.88
N PHE A 34 12.82 -1.69 -15.04
CA PHE A 34 13.18 -2.45 -16.25
C PHE A 34 12.20 -3.58 -16.60
N ILE A 35 11.86 -4.46 -15.66
CA ILE A 35 10.92 -5.56 -15.93
C ILE A 35 9.53 -5.04 -16.29
N THR A 36 9.06 -3.98 -15.63
CA THR A 36 7.76 -3.39 -15.93
C THR A 36 7.72 -2.83 -17.34
N PHE A 37 8.76 -2.10 -17.75
CA PHE A 37 8.91 -1.59 -19.12
C PHE A 37 8.96 -2.74 -20.11
N TYR A 38 9.85 -3.72 -19.88
CA TYR A 38 9.99 -4.87 -20.76
C TYR A 38 8.66 -5.62 -20.93
N THR A 39 7.95 -5.86 -19.84
CA THR A 39 6.66 -6.57 -19.87
C THR A 39 5.64 -5.79 -20.70
N VAL A 40 5.46 -4.49 -20.45
CA VAL A 40 4.49 -3.68 -21.18
C VAL A 40 4.86 -3.54 -22.66
N LEU A 41 6.14 -3.37 -22.98
CA LEU A 41 6.61 -3.31 -24.36
C LEU A 41 6.39 -4.64 -25.10
N CYS A 42 6.70 -5.78 -24.47
CA CYS A 42 6.41 -7.08 -25.05
C CYS A 42 4.92 -7.23 -25.36
N TRP A 43 4.04 -6.86 -24.42
CA TRP A 43 2.60 -6.93 -24.65
C TRP A 43 2.15 -6.01 -25.79
N LEU A 44 2.62 -4.77 -25.82
CA LEU A 44 2.32 -3.81 -26.90
C LEU A 44 2.74 -4.34 -28.27
N THR A 45 3.90 -4.98 -28.37
CA THR A 45 4.38 -5.59 -29.61
C THR A 45 3.51 -6.77 -30.07
N PHE A 46 3.01 -7.60 -29.14
CA PHE A 46 2.28 -8.83 -29.49
C PHE A 46 0.77 -8.65 -29.66
N LYS A 47 0.18 -7.55 -29.19
CA LYS A 47 -1.26 -7.31 -29.18
C LYS A 47 -1.62 -5.99 -29.86
N ASP A 48 -1.13 -5.81 -31.08
CA ASP A 48 -1.47 -4.64 -31.87
C ASP A 48 -2.99 -4.63 -32.16
N GLY A 49 -3.67 -3.52 -31.88
CA GLY A 49 -5.12 -3.34 -32.04
C GLY A 49 -5.99 -3.35 -30.78
N ASP A 50 -5.45 -3.66 -29.58
CA ASP A 50 -6.20 -3.50 -28.32
C ASP A 50 -6.00 -2.08 -27.76
N ASN A 51 -7.07 -1.27 -27.79
CA ASN A 51 -7.06 0.13 -27.34
C ASN A 51 -6.86 0.29 -25.81
N PHE A 52 -6.99 -0.79 -25.04
CA PHE A 52 -6.82 -0.74 -23.58
C PHE A 52 -5.41 -1.10 -23.13
N LEU A 53 -4.55 -1.55 -24.03
CA LEU A 53 -3.30 -2.21 -23.67
C LEU A 53 -2.30 -1.27 -23.02
N MET A 54 -2.07 -0.10 -23.62
CA MET A 54 -1.17 0.92 -23.06
C MET A 54 -1.64 1.37 -21.67
N ILE A 55 -2.93 1.70 -21.54
CA ILE A 55 -3.45 2.24 -20.29
C ILE A 55 -3.51 1.19 -19.17
N SER A 56 -3.79 -0.06 -19.52
CA SER A 56 -3.67 -1.20 -18.60
C SER A 56 -2.22 -1.41 -18.17
N GLY A 57 -1.28 -1.28 -19.11
CA GLY A 57 0.16 -1.32 -18.82
C GLY A 57 0.60 -0.25 -17.83
N ILE A 58 0.10 0.99 -17.98
CA ILE A 58 0.34 2.09 -17.02
C ILE A 58 -0.23 1.74 -15.66
N CYS A 59 -1.47 1.24 -15.57
CA CYS A 59 -2.09 0.86 -14.31
C CYS A 59 -1.36 -0.29 -13.60
N VAL A 60 -0.87 -1.27 -14.36
CA VAL A 60 -0.06 -2.38 -13.85
C VAL A 60 1.31 -1.87 -13.38
N ALA A 61 1.92 -0.93 -14.12
CA ALA A 61 3.14 -0.25 -13.71
C ALA A 61 2.95 0.55 -12.43
N MET A 62 1.82 1.24 -12.27
CA MET A 62 1.43 1.92 -11.03
C MET A 62 1.23 0.91 -9.90
N THR A 63 0.55 -0.20 -10.14
CA THR A 63 0.37 -1.26 -9.14
C THR A 63 1.71 -1.80 -8.67
N ARG A 64 2.63 -2.06 -9.60
CA ARG A 64 3.98 -2.52 -9.29
C ARG A 64 4.76 -1.46 -8.50
N ASN A 65 4.87 -0.25 -9.03
CA ASN A 65 5.77 0.76 -8.46
C ASN A 65 5.19 1.42 -7.21
N SER A 66 3.90 1.73 -7.21
CA SER A 66 3.26 2.33 -6.04
C SER A 66 3.10 1.33 -4.92
N MET A 67 2.51 0.14 -5.14
CA MET A 67 2.24 -0.80 -4.05
C MET A 67 3.51 -1.54 -3.60
N TYR A 68 4.22 -2.21 -4.51
CA TYR A 68 5.31 -3.12 -4.12
C TYR A 68 6.54 -2.38 -3.61
N ILE A 69 6.97 -1.29 -4.25
CA ILE A 69 8.13 -0.50 -3.78
C ILE A 69 7.79 0.19 -2.47
N TYR A 70 6.56 0.68 -2.30
CA TYR A 70 6.13 1.27 -1.03
C TYR A 70 6.14 0.24 0.10
N LEU A 71 5.52 -0.92 -0.13
CA LEU A 71 5.50 -2.02 0.81
C LEU A 71 6.92 -2.44 1.21
N ARG A 72 7.82 -2.62 0.23
CA ARG A 72 9.23 -2.93 0.49
C ARG A 72 9.90 -1.86 1.33
N THR A 73 9.67 -0.58 1.03
CA THR A 73 10.22 0.54 1.80
C THR A 73 9.73 0.51 3.26
N LEU A 74 8.44 0.25 3.48
CA LEU A 74 7.86 0.12 4.83
C LEU A 74 8.48 -1.05 5.60
N LEU A 75 8.72 -2.18 4.93
CA LEU A 75 9.35 -3.37 5.51
C LEU A 75 10.83 -3.14 5.84
N ASP A 76 11.58 -2.50 4.93
CA ASP A 76 13.00 -2.15 5.15
C ASP A 76 13.15 -1.20 6.33
N TRP A 77 12.24 -0.23 6.48
CA TRP A 77 12.22 0.68 7.61
C TRP A 77 11.89 -0.03 8.93
N LYS A 78 11.08 -1.09 8.88
CA LYS A 78 10.77 -1.94 10.05
C LYS A 78 11.97 -2.81 10.44
N GLY A 79 12.68 -3.37 9.47
CA GLY A 79 13.77 -4.32 9.70
C GLY A 79 15.11 -3.67 10.06
N LYS A 80 15.37 -2.47 9.55
CA LYS A 80 16.56 -1.69 9.91
C LYS A 80 16.20 -0.82 11.11
N THR A 81 17.05 -0.74 12.14
CA THR A 81 16.94 0.14 13.33
C THR A 81 16.73 1.63 12.99
N PHE A 82 16.65 1.98 11.71
CA PHE A 82 16.21 3.25 11.17
C PHE A 82 14.89 3.73 11.77
N ARG A 83 13.85 2.87 11.91
CA ARG A 83 12.60 3.29 12.54
C ARG A 83 12.82 3.74 13.99
N ASP A 84 13.61 3.01 14.76
CA ASP A 84 13.87 3.32 16.16
C ASP A 84 14.68 4.62 16.29
N LYS A 85 15.73 4.77 15.47
CA LYS A 85 16.52 6.02 15.39
C LYS A 85 15.66 7.21 14.97
N LEU A 86 14.78 7.03 14.00
CA LEU A 86 13.87 8.07 13.52
C LEU A 86 12.80 8.38 14.58
N GLN A 87 12.38 7.41 15.40
CA GLN A 87 11.46 7.62 16.52
C GLN A 87 12.09 8.37 17.69
N MET A 88 13.41 8.24 17.90
CA MET A 88 14.16 9.03 18.88
C MET A 88 14.32 10.51 18.50
N THR A 89 14.04 10.87 17.24
CA THR A 89 14.07 12.27 16.79
C THR A 89 12.72 12.96 16.98
N ASN A 90 12.74 14.25 17.37
CA ASN A 90 11.57 15.14 17.51
C ASN A 90 10.93 15.56 16.17
N ILE A 91 10.96 14.70 15.16
CA ILE A 91 10.33 14.93 13.86
C ILE A 91 8.86 14.49 13.93
N ASN A 92 7.95 15.34 13.44
CA ASN A 92 6.53 15.04 13.35
C ASN A 92 6.26 13.76 12.54
N GLY A 93 5.40 12.88 13.06
CA GLY A 93 5.00 11.63 12.40
C GLY A 93 4.33 11.86 11.05
N VAL A 94 3.57 12.95 10.90
CA VAL A 94 2.91 13.31 9.65
C VAL A 94 3.93 13.66 8.57
N THR A 95 4.96 14.45 8.89
CA THR A 95 6.04 14.82 7.95
C THR A 95 6.79 13.59 7.44
N LYS A 96 7.02 12.59 8.31
CA LYS A 96 7.68 11.32 7.94
C LYS A 96 6.86 10.55 6.90
N GLN A 97 5.56 10.38 7.16
CA GLN A 97 4.66 9.64 6.26
C GLN A 97 4.38 10.42 4.97
N ALA A 98 4.21 11.74 5.06
CA ALA A 98 4.02 12.60 3.89
C ALA A 98 5.23 12.55 2.96
N SER A 99 6.46 12.56 3.50
CA SER A 99 7.69 12.43 2.70
C SER A 99 7.76 11.10 1.96
N LEU A 100 7.43 10.00 2.66
CA LEU A 100 7.33 8.66 2.06
C LEU A 100 6.30 8.57 0.93
N LEU A 101 5.08 9.06 1.17
CA LEU A 101 4.01 9.06 0.18
C LEU A 101 4.34 9.94 -1.02
N ALA A 102 4.90 11.13 -0.78
CA ALA A 102 5.31 12.04 -1.85
C ALA A 102 6.42 11.43 -2.71
N PHE A 103 7.41 10.77 -2.10
CA PHE A 103 8.45 10.07 -2.86
C PHE A 103 7.87 8.92 -3.68
N ASN A 104 6.95 8.14 -3.12
CA ASN A 104 6.27 7.08 -3.85
C ASN A 104 5.48 7.63 -5.04
N PHE A 105 4.75 8.73 -4.84
CA PHE A 105 3.99 9.38 -5.90
C PHE A 105 4.90 9.87 -7.03
N VAL A 106 5.95 10.63 -6.70
CA VAL A 106 6.88 11.19 -7.69
C VAL A 106 7.61 10.10 -8.46
N SER A 107 8.13 9.07 -7.78
CA SER A 107 8.83 7.96 -8.45
C SER A 107 7.89 7.16 -9.37
N THR A 108 6.66 6.88 -8.93
CA THR A 108 5.65 6.19 -9.76
C THR A 108 5.26 7.05 -10.95
N LEU A 109 5.04 8.36 -10.75
CA LEU A 109 4.67 9.29 -11.81
C LEU A 109 5.74 9.36 -12.89
N ILE A 110 7.02 9.46 -12.52
CA ILE A 110 8.15 9.47 -13.46
C ILE A 110 8.15 8.19 -14.30
N ILE A 111 8.00 7.02 -13.67
CA ILE A 111 7.97 5.74 -14.38
C ILE A 111 6.80 5.67 -15.36
N CYS A 112 5.60 6.10 -14.94
CA CYS A 112 4.43 6.10 -15.79
C CYS A 112 4.57 7.07 -16.97
N LEU A 113 5.14 8.26 -16.74
CA LEU A 113 5.40 9.24 -17.81
C LEU A 113 6.39 8.70 -18.84
N VAL A 114 7.50 8.10 -18.40
CA VAL A 114 8.45 7.47 -19.32
C VAL A 114 7.78 6.33 -20.09
N LEU A 115 6.90 5.55 -19.45
CA LEU A 115 6.16 4.48 -20.11
C LEU A 115 5.17 5.02 -21.15
N VAL A 116 4.46 6.09 -20.87
CA VAL A 116 3.60 6.79 -21.83
C VAL A 116 4.42 7.27 -23.03
N ILE A 117 5.54 7.97 -22.79
CA ILE A 117 6.39 8.52 -23.86
C ILE A 117 6.88 7.42 -24.79
N ILE A 118 7.40 6.32 -24.23
CA ILE A 118 7.88 5.19 -25.03
C ILE A 118 6.72 4.52 -25.76
N SER A 119 5.62 4.21 -25.07
CA SER A 119 4.47 3.53 -25.69
C SER A 119 3.88 4.33 -26.85
N VAL A 120 3.72 5.64 -26.69
CA VAL A 120 3.22 6.54 -27.74
C VAL A 120 4.19 6.67 -28.92
N SER A 121 5.50 6.68 -28.63
CA SER A 121 6.53 6.83 -29.66
C SER A 121 6.67 5.60 -30.55
N PHE A 122 6.55 4.40 -29.98
CA PHE A 122 6.66 3.14 -30.72
C PHE A 122 5.31 2.61 -31.25
N PHE A 123 4.19 2.95 -30.59
CA PHE A 123 2.86 2.44 -30.90
C PHE A 123 1.83 3.59 -30.96
N PRO A 124 1.91 4.47 -31.98
CA PRO A 124 1.04 5.65 -32.07
C PRO A 124 -0.45 5.29 -32.19
N GLY A 125 -0.78 4.09 -32.70
CA GLY A 125 -2.15 3.58 -32.77
C GLY A 125 -2.85 3.40 -31.41
N GLN A 126 -2.09 3.42 -30.31
CA GLN A 126 -2.67 3.37 -28.97
C GLN A 126 -3.32 4.70 -28.56
N ILE A 127 -2.97 5.84 -29.17
CA ILE A 127 -3.49 7.15 -28.78
C ILE A 127 -4.99 7.27 -29.11
N THR A 128 -5.80 7.50 -28.09
CA THR A 128 -7.23 7.80 -28.24
C THR A 128 -7.49 9.30 -28.12
N TRP A 129 -8.03 9.90 -29.18
CA TRP A 129 -8.41 11.31 -29.19
C TRP A 129 -9.73 11.59 -28.44
N THR A 130 -10.47 10.53 -28.09
CA THR A 130 -11.77 10.59 -27.39
C THR A 130 -11.64 10.53 -25.86
N ALA A 131 -10.43 10.61 -25.31
CA ALA A 131 -10.19 10.42 -23.89
C ALA A 131 -10.93 11.46 -23.02
N ASN A 132 -11.67 10.97 -22.03
CA ASN A 132 -12.22 11.79 -20.95
C ASN A 132 -11.13 12.01 -19.90
N LEU A 133 -10.37 13.10 -20.08
CA LEU A 133 -9.22 13.42 -19.24
C LEU A 133 -9.55 13.55 -17.74
N PRO A 134 -10.65 14.20 -17.30
CA PRO A 134 -11.03 14.23 -15.90
C PRO A 134 -11.22 12.83 -15.29
N MET A 135 -11.93 11.95 -15.99
CA MET A 135 -12.18 10.57 -15.54
C MET A 135 -10.88 9.76 -15.49
N LEU A 136 -10.03 9.93 -16.50
CA LEU A 136 -8.71 9.30 -16.58
C LEU A 136 -7.83 9.69 -15.39
N ILE A 137 -7.66 10.99 -15.13
CA ILE A 137 -6.85 11.51 -14.03
C ILE A 137 -7.42 11.06 -12.69
N PHE A 138 -8.74 11.15 -12.51
CA PHE A 138 -9.41 10.68 -11.29
C PHE A 138 -9.15 9.20 -11.05
N GLY A 139 -9.31 8.36 -12.08
CA GLY A 139 -9.02 6.93 -12.01
C GLY A 139 -7.56 6.65 -11.63
N LEU A 140 -6.60 7.39 -12.19
CA LEU A 140 -5.17 7.20 -11.91
C LEU A 140 -4.87 7.54 -10.44
N ILE A 141 -5.41 8.64 -9.93
CA ILE A 141 -5.28 9.02 -8.52
C ILE A 141 -5.90 7.94 -7.62
N MET A 142 -7.10 7.48 -7.92
CA MET A 142 -7.77 6.42 -7.17
C MET A 142 -6.96 5.11 -7.19
N CYS A 143 -6.38 4.76 -8.34
CA CYS A 143 -5.50 3.61 -8.48
C CYS A 143 -4.27 3.73 -7.57
N TRP A 144 -3.59 4.88 -7.59
CA TRP A 144 -2.44 5.15 -6.73
C TRP A 144 -2.78 5.09 -5.24
N VAL A 145 -3.89 5.73 -4.82
CA VAL A 145 -4.33 5.69 -3.42
C VAL A 145 -4.67 4.28 -2.98
N THR A 146 -5.37 3.50 -3.83
CA THR A 146 -5.71 2.10 -3.55
C THR A 146 -4.46 1.23 -3.41
N CYS A 147 -3.45 1.44 -4.27
CA CYS A 147 -2.15 0.77 -4.18
C CYS A 147 -1.44 1.08 -2.86
N CYS A 148 -1.38 2.36 -2.47
CA CYS A 148 -0.80 2.78 -1.19
C CYS A 148 -1.54 2.19 0.02
N ALA A 149 -2.87 2.25 0.02
CA ALA A 149 -3.70 1.72 1.09
C ALA A 149 -3.54 0.19 1.22
N THR A 150 -3.51 -0.51 0.10
CA THR A 150 -3.28 -1.97 0.06
C THR A 150 -1.90 -2.32 0.61
N ALA A 151 -0.85 -1.58 0.23
CA ALA A 151 0.50 -1.78 0.77
C ALA A 151 0.56 -1.58 2.29
N ILE A 152 -0.09 -0.54 2.83
CA ILE A 152 -0.15 -0.31 4.28
C ILE A 152 -0.93 -1.42 4.98
N ALA A 153 -2.06 -1.86 4.42
CA ALA A 153 -2.85 -2.95 4.98
C ALA A 153 -2.03 -4.25 5.07
N ILE A 154 -1.34 -4.63 3.99
CA ILE A 154 -0.45 -5.81 3.97
C ILE A 154 0.66 -5.67 5.02
N TYR A 155 1.30 -4.50 5.09
CA TYR A 155 2.37 -4.22 6.04
C TYR A 155 1.93 -4.38 7.51
N LEU A 156 0.71 -3.95 7.85
CA LEU A 156 0.18 -4.00 9.20
C LEU A 156 -0.37 -5.37 9.58
N ILE A 157 -1.02 -6.05 8.65
CA ILE A 157 -1.68 -7.34 8.91
C ILE A 157 -0.65 -8.48 8.96
N ILE A 158 0.31 -8.48 8.04
CA ILE A 158 1.27 -9.57 7.88
C ILE A 158 2.59 -9.19 8.56
N PRO A 159 2.95 -9.79 9.71
CA PRO A 159 4.13 -9.38 10.46
C PRO A 159 5.45 -9.76 9.77
N ASN A 160 5.45 -10.86 9.01
CA ASN A 160 6.62 -11.43 8.35
C ASN A 160 6.86 -10.78 6.98
N ALA A 161 8.03 -10.15 6.82
CA ALA A 161 8.39 -9.40 5.61
C ALA A 161 8.38 -10.25 4.32
N LYS A 162 8.78 -11.53 4.39
CA LYS A 162 8.77 -12.41 3.21
C LYS A 162 7.33 -12.66 2.74
N TRP A 163 6.44 -12.99 3.67
CA TRP A 163 5.02 -13.19 3.36
C TRP A 163 4.37 -11.90 2.84
N SER A 164 4.64 -10.74 3.44
CA SER A 164 4.12 -9.46 2.95
C SER A 164 4.51 -9.22 1.49
N LEU A 165 5.78 -9.42 1.12
CA LEU A 165 6.24 -9.26 -0.25
C LEU A 165 5.61 -10.27 -1.21
N MET A 166 5.40 -11.52 -0.78
CA MET A 166 4.69 -12.54 -1.57
C MET A 166 3.25 -12.13 -1.85
N PHE A 167 2.51 -11.64 -0.84
CA PHE A 167 1.14 -11.13 -1.06
C PHE A 167 1.12 -9.92 -2.00
N GLY A 168 2.07 -8.99 -1.87
CA GLY A 168 2.22 -7.88 -2.80
C GLY A 168 2.50 -8.33 -4.25
N LEU A 169 3.32 -9.36 -4.43
CA LEU A 169 3.56 -9.97 -5.74
C LEU A 169 2.31 -10.66 -6.31
N LEU A 170 1.56 -11.37 -5.47
CA LEU A 170 0.33 -12.04 -5.88
C LEU A 170 -0.70 -11.05 -6.43
N ILE A 171 -0.95 -9.94 -5.72
CA ILE A 171 -1.85 -8.87 -6.16
C ILE A 171 -1.34 -8.24 -7.46
N TYR A 172 -0.03 -8.03 -7.58
CA TYR A 172 0.57 -7.52 -8.82
C TYR A 172 0.32 -8.46 -10.00
N PHE A 173 0.64 -9.76 -9.88
CA PHE A 173 0.40 -10.71 -10.96
C PHE A 173 -1.07 -10.84 -11.31
N PHE A 174 -1.94 -10.85 -10.29
CA PHE A 174 -3.37 -10.88 -10.52
C PHE A 174 -3.83 -9.65 -11.33
N SER A 175 -3.33 -8.46 -10.97
CA SER A 175 -3.61 -7.22 -11.72
C SER A 175 -3.09 -7.28 -13.15
N THR A 176 -1.87 -7.79 -13.34
CA THR A 176 -1.24 -7.95 -14.66
C THR A 176 -2.06 -8.84 -15.57
N TYR A 177 -2.52 -10.00 -15.09
CA TYR A 177 -3.20 -10.96 -15.96
C TYR A 177 -4.70 -10.68 -16.13
N PHE A 178 -5.39 -10.29 -15.05
CA PHE A 178 -6.86 -10.26 -15.01
C PHE A 178 -7.48 -8.85 -15.10
N LEU A 179 -6.69 -7.79 -15.27
CA LEU A 179 -7.21 -6.42 -15.39
C LEU A 179 -6.86 -5.76 -16.73
N GLY A 180 -6.77 -6.55 -17.81
CA GLY A 180 -6.73 -6.04 -19.20
C GLY A 180 -5.36 -5.98 -19.88
N LEU A 181 -4.26 -6.32 -19.19
CA LEU A 181 -2.94 -6.40 -19.83
C LEU A 181 -2.64 -7.82 -20.36
N GLY A 182 -2.69 -8.83 -19.49
CA GLY A 182 -2.38 -10.22 -19.85
C GLY A 182 -3.48 -10.89 -20.67
N PHE A 183 -4.74 -10.77 -20.26
CA PHE A 183 -5.90 -11.19 -21.05
C PHE A 183 -6.72 -9.98 -21.50
N PRO A 184 -7.21 -9.97 -22.76
CA PRO A 184 -8.16 -8.96 -23.21
C PRO A 184 -9.38 -8.92 -22.29
N PHE A 185 -9.86 -7.72 -21.99
CA PHE A 185 -10.95 -7.55 -21.03
C PHE A 185 -12.25 -8.21 -21.49
N SER A 186 -12.51 -8.23 -22.80
CA SER A 186 -13.66 -8.92 -23.41
C SER A 186 -13.70 -10.41 -23.02
N THR A 187 -12.59 -11.12 -23.20
CA THR A 187 -12.44 -12.54 -22.84
C THR A 187 -12.69 -12.80 -21.36
N ILE A 188 -12.26 -11.88 -20.50
CA ILE A 188 -12.46 -12.00 -19.04
C ILE A 188 -13.95 -11.88 -18.69
N THR A 189 -14.65 -10.95 -19.34
CA THR A 189 -16.08 -10.69 -19.07
C THR A 189 -16.99 -11.80 -19.58
N ASP A 190 -16.56 -12.59 -20.55
CA ASP A 190 -17.31 -13.73 -21.08
C ASP A 190 -17.42 -14.86 -20.06
N HIS A 191 -16.43 -14.99 -19.16
CA HIS A 191 -16.43 -16.00 -18.10
C HIS A 191 -16.99 -15.45 -16.78
N GLN A 192 -18.27 -15.75 -16.50
CA GLN A 192 -18.99 -15.23 -15.32
C GLN A 192 -18.28 -15.46 -13.98
N TRP A 193 -17.73 -16.66 -13.74
CA TRP A 193 -17.05 -16.98 -12.48
C TRP A 193 -15.79 -16.14 -12.28
N LEU A 194 -15.05 -15.90 -13.37
CA LEU A 194 -13.83 -15.10 -13.35
C LEU A 194 -14.17 -13.63 -13.09
N ASN A 195 -15.24 -13.14 -13.73
CA ASN A 195 -15.76 -11.80 -13.49
C ASN A 195 -16.17 -11.60 -12.02
N ILE A 196 -16.82 -12.58 -11.39
CA ILE A 196 -17.16 -12.57 -9.95
C ILE A 196 -15.90 -12.43 -9.10
N LEU A 197 -14.90 -13.28 -9.34
CA LEU A 197 -13.66 -13.29 -8.59
C LEU A 197 -12.94 -11.93 -8.67
N ILE A 198 -12.93 -11.31 -9.85
CA ILE A 198 -12.26 -10.03 -10.07
C ILE A 198 -12.93 -8.89 -9.30
N TYR A 199 -14.23 -8.95 -8.97
CA TYR A 199 -14.90 -7.91 -8.15
C TYR A 199 -14.32 -7.79 -6.74
N PHE A 200 -13.69 -8.85 -6.23
CA PHE A 200 -13.00 -8.82 -4.93
C PHE A 200 -11.59 -8.23 -5.03
N HIS A 201 -11.06 -8.03 -6.24
CA HIS A 201 -9.74 -7.49 -6.41
C HIS A 201 -9.72 -5.98 -6.13
N PRO A 202 -8.94 -5.48 -5.15
CA PRO A 202 -9.07 -4.11 -4.65
C PRO A 202 -8.81 -3.05 -5.72
N ILE A 203 -7.94 -3.36 -6.70
CA ILE A 203 -7.48 -2.42 -7.72
C ILE A 203 -8.41 -2.40 -8.96
N ARG A 204 -9.35 -3.37 -9.09
CA ARG A 204 -10.23 -3.51 -10.27
C ARG A 204 -10.93 -2.21 -10.62
N TYR A 205 -11.67 -1.66 -9.67
CA TYR A 205 -12.56 -0.52 -9.93
C TYR A 205 -11.78 0.71 -10.39
N SER A 206 -10.63 1.00 -9.77
CA SER A 206 -9.77 2.08 -10.21
C SER A 206 -9.24 1.88 -11.63
N ILE A 207 -8.82 0.65 -11.99
CA ILE A 207 -8.34 0.37 -13.35
C ILE A 207 -9.45 0.52 -14.38
N ASN A 208 -10.65 0.03 -14.09
CA ASN A 208 -11.79 0.17 -15.01
C ASN A 208 -12.16 1.64 -15.23
N ILE A 209 -12.08 2.50 -14.20
CA ILE A 209 -12.29 3.96 -14.35
C ILE A 209 -11.23 4.56 -15.28
N VAL A 210 -9.96 4.16 -15.12
CA VAL A 210 -8.87 4.64 -16.00
C VAL A 210 -9.09 4.17 -17.43
N GLN A 211 -9.38 2.89 -17.65
CA GLN A 211 -9.63 2.31 -18.97
C GLN A 211 -10.82 2.97 -19.67
N ALA A 212 -11.94 3.14 -18.97
CA ALA A 212 -13.13 3.82 -19.50
C ALA A 212 -12.86 5.30 -19.80
N GLY A 213 -12.15 6.00 -18.91
CA GLY A 213 -11.72 7.39 -19.13
C GLY A 213 -10.79 7.52 -20.35
N TYR A 214 -9.90 6.55 -20.57
CA TYR A 214 -8.97 6.54 -21.69
C TYR A 214 -9.68 6.46 -23.05
N VAL A 215 -10.67 5.58 -23.19
CA VAL A 215 -11.41 5.42 -24.44
C VAL A 215 -12.59 6.38 -24.58
N GLY A 216 -12.91 7.15 -23.54
CA GLY A 216 -14.06 8.07 -23.52
C GLY A 216 -15.41 7.41 -23.23
N ALA A 217 -15.42 6.15 -22.77
CA ALA A 217 -16.63 5.39 -22.46
C ALA A 217 -17.21 5.79 -21.10
N THR A 218 -17.92 6.93 -21.05
CA THR A 218 -18.47 7.47 -19.79
C THR A 218 -19.46 6.53 -19.10
N ASP A 219 -20.20 5.73 -19.86
CA ASP A 219 -21.17 4.73 -19.39
C ASP A 219 -20.54 3.36 -19.10
N PHE A 220 -19.21 3.24 -19.20
CA PHE A 220 -18.48 1.98 -19.07
C PHE A 220 -18.94 0.91 -20.09
N LYS A 221 -19.36 1.35 -21.27
CA LYS A 221 -19.54 0.50 -22.44
C LYS A 221 -18.73 1.09 -23.59
N TYR A 222 -17.83 0.30 -24.15
CA TYR A 222 -17.04 0.72 -25.29
C TYR A 222 -17.60 0.09 -26.57
N VAL A 223 -18.05 0.96 -27.48
CA VAL A 223 -18.68 0.59 -28.74
C VAL A 223 -17.86 1.21 -29.87
N ILE A 224 -17.44 0.40 -30.85
CA ILE A 224 -16.87 0.89 -32.11
C ILE A 224 -17.85 0.47 -33.21
N ASP A 225 -18.23 1.42 -34.07
CA ASP A 225 -19.09 1.20 -35.24
C ASP A 225 -20.42 0.48 -34.92
N GLY A 226 -21.02 0.78 -33.76
CA GLY A 226 -22.28 0.18 -33.32
C GLY A 226 -22.16 -1.22 -32.69
N ASN A 227 -20.98 -1.84 -32.74
CA ASN A 227 -20.71 -3.12 -32.08
C ASN A 227 -20.07 -2.90 -30.70
N MET A 228 -20.67 -3.47 -29.67
CA MET A 228 -20.12 -3.44 -28.31
C MET A 228 -18.87 -4.30 -28.25
N ILE A 229 -17.71 -3.67 -28.02
CA ILE A 229 -16.42 -4.36 -27.94
C ILE A 229 -16.10 -4.74 -26.50
N VAL A 230 -16.38 -3.84 -25.54
CA VAL A 230 -16.14 -4.10 -24.12
C VAL A 230 -17.29 -3.59 -23.27
N ASP A 231 -17.82 -4.46 -22.41
CA ASP A 231 -18.77 -4.11 -21.35
C ASP A 231 -18.13 -4.39 -19.99
N PHE A 232 -17.89 -3.34 -19.21
CA PHE A 232 -17.29 -3.49 -17.88
C PHE A 232 -18.24 -4.10 -16.83
N LYS A 233 -19.46 -4.50 -17.23
CA LYS A 233 -20.48 -5.18 -16.41
C LYS A 233 -20.96 -4.34 -15.23
N TYR A 234 -21.13 -3.05 -15.46
CA TYR A 234 -21.75 -2.09 -14.51
C TYR A 234 -23.15 -1.65 -14.96
N ALA A 235 -23.77 -2.35 -15.91
CA ALA A 235 -25.11 -2.07 -16.43
C ALA A 235 -25.31 -0.64 -16.99
N GLY A 236 -24.23 0.04 -17.42
CA GLY A 236 -24.29 1.43 -17.90
C GLY A 236 -24.29 2.49 -16.78
N GLN A 237 -24.19 2.07 -15.51
CA GLN A 237 -24.28 2.96 -14.36
C GLN A 237 -22.88 3.48 -13.98
N THR A 238 -22.64 4.75 -14.27
CA THR A 238 -21.33 5.41 -14.09
C THR A 238 -20.88 5.52 -12.64
N TRP A 239 -21.84 5.63 -11.72
CA TRP A 239 -21.58 5.83 -10.30
C TRP A 239 -21.11 4.54 -9.59
N ILE A 240 -21.49 3.35 -10.08
CA ILE A 240 -21.16 2.06 -9.45
C ILE A 240 -19.64 1.89 -9.28
N PRO A 241 -18.82 1.94 -10.35
CA PRO A 241 -17.37 1.77 -10.21
C PRO A 241 -16.72 2.87 -9.37
N ILE A 242 -17.23 4.09 -9.39
CA ILE A 242 -16.72 5.21 -8.58
C ILE A 242 -16.97 4.95 -7.09
N VAL A 243 -18.22 4.63 -6.73
CA VAL A 243 -18.60 4.31 -5.35
C VAL A 243 -17.88 3.06 -4.86
N ALA A 244 -17.74 2.04 -5.71
CA ALA A 244 -16.99 0.83 -5.37
C ALA A 244 -15.50 1.13 -5.10
N ALA A 245 -14.85 1.95 -5.93
CA ALA A 245 -13.45 2.35 -5.72
C ALA A 245 -13.28 3.12 -4.40
N ILE A 246 -14.15 4.09 -4.12
CA ILE A 246 -14.16 4.83 -2.84
C ILE A 246 -14.45 3.89 -1.67
N GLY A 247 -15.37 2.94 -1.84
CA GLY A 247 -15.75 1.94 -0.85
C GLY A 247 -14.57 1.04 -0.48
N VAL A 248 -13.84 0.53 -1.46
CA VAL A 248 -12.62 -0.28 -1.24
C VAL A 248 -11.56 0.49 -0.46
N ILE A 249 -11.27 1.74 -0.85
CA ILE A 249 -10.31 2.59 -0.14
C ILE A 249 -10.78 2.81 1.31
N THR A 250 -12.06 3.11 1.50
CA THR A 250 -12.64 3.33 2.83
C THR A 250 -12.52 2.08 3.71
N ILE A 251 -12.84 0.90 3.17
CA ILE A 251 -12.70 -0.38 3.88
C ILE A 251 -11.24 -0.62 4.28
N LEU A 252 -10.29 -0.40 3.36
CA LEU A 252 -8.86 -0.54 3.66
C LEU A 252 -8.41 0.43 4.77
N ILE A 253 -8.85 1.69 4.73
CA ILE A 253 -8.56 2.68 5.78
C ILE A 253 -9.14 2.24 7.12
N VAL A 254 -10.38 1.76 7.16
CA VAL A 254 -11.01 1.26 8.40
C VAL A 254 -10.20 0.10 8.97
N ILE A 255 -9.81 -0.88 8.15
CA ILE A 255 -8.97 -2.01 8.57
C ILE A 255 -7.64 -1.52 9.16
N ILE A 256 -6.99 -0.55 8.50
CA ILE A 256 -5.74 0.06 8.96
C ILE A 256 -5.93 0.72 10.34
N LEU A 257 -6.98 1.53 10.50
CA LEU A 257 -7.27 2.23 11.75
C LEU A 257 -7.59 1.26 12.89
N LEU A 258 -8.40 0.22 12.64
CA LEU A 258 -8.71 -0.82 13.62
C LEU A 258 -7.44 -1.53 14.09
N LYS A 259 -6.55 -1.89 13.17
CA LYS A 259 -5.28 -2.55 13.50
C LYS A 259 -4.36 -1.65 14.33
N ILE A 260 -4.23 -0.37 13.96
CA ILE A 260 -3.43 0.62 14.71
C ILE A 260 -3.98 0.81 16.13
N ASN A 261 -5.30 0.93 16.28
CA ASN A 261 -5.94 1.12 17.58
C ASN A 261 -5.77 -0.12 18.47
N HIS A 262 -5.91 -1.31 17.88
CA HIS A 262 -5.68 -2.57 18.59
C HIS A 262 -4.24 -2.66 19.13
N GLU A 263 -3.23 -2.36 18.31
CA GLU A 263 -1.83 -2.37 18.74
C GLU A 263 -1.50 -1.31 19.80
N ARG A 264 -2.12 -0.12 19.71
CA ARG A 264 -1.97 0.93 20.74
C ARG A 264 -2.56 0.49 22.08
N GLY A 265 -3.75 -0.11 22.07
CA GLY A 265 -4.40 -0.65 23.27
C GLY A 265 -3.56 -1.74 23.93
N TYR A 266 -3.01 -2.67 23.14
CA TYR A 266 -2.14 -3.72 23.65
C TYR A 266 -0.85 -3.16 24.29
N LYS A 267 -0.17 -2.23 23.62
CA LYS A 267 1.04 -1.58 24.16
C LYS A 267 0.78 -0.78 25.42
N PHE A 268 -0.37 -0.10 25.51
CA PHE A 268 -0.75 0.64 26.70
C PHE A 268 -0.97 -0.31 27.90
N ARG A 269 -1.69 -1.41 27.70
CA ARG A 269 -1.90 -2.44 28.74
C ARG A 269 -0.59 -3.09 29.19
N SER A 270 0.27 -3.47 28.24
CA SER A 270 1.58 -4.06 28.53
C SER A 270 2.49 -3.10 29.30
N ASN A 271 2.61 -1.84 28.87
CA ASN A 271 3.41 -0.85 29.60
C ASN A 271 2.86 -0.56 31.00
N ASN A 272 1.54 -0.58 31.17
CA ASN A 272 0.94 -0.39 32.48
C ASN A 272 1.24 -1.59 33.40
N SER A 273 1.13 -2.81 32.89
CA SER A 273 1.53 -4.03 33.61
C SER A 273 3.01 -4.00 34.03
N VAL A 274 3.92 -3.61 33.12
CA VAL A 274 5.35 -3.47 33.43
C VAL A 274 5.61 -2.39 34.49
N LYS A 275 4.89 -1.26 34.45
CA LYS A 275 4.99 -0.21 35.48
C LYS A 275 4.50 -0.71 36.83
N ILE A 276 3.37 -1.41 36.87
CA ILE A 276 2.81 -2.00 38.08
C ILE A 276 3.81 -3.01 38.67
N MET A 277 4.35 -3.93 37.87
CA MET A 277 5.38 -4.88 38.30
C MET A 277 6.61 -4.18 38.88
N LYS A 278 7.13 -3.13 38.23
CA LYS A 278 8.26 -2.36 38.75
C LYS A 278 7.95 -1.67 40.08
N SER A 279 6.72 -1.16 40.26
CA SER A 279 6.31 -0.53 41.51
C SER A 279 6.20 -1.54 42.65
N LYS A 280 5.58 -2.71 42.41
CA LYS A 280 5.51 -3.81 43.37
C LYS A 280 6.90 -4.31 43.76
N SER A 281 7.79 -4.53 42.78
CA SER A 281 9.18 -4.94 43.06
C SER A 281 9.96 -3.90 43.87
N LYS A 282 9.74 -2.59 43.64
CA LYS A 282 10.36 -1.54 44.46
C LYS A 282 9.80 -1.52 45.89
N ALA A 283 8.49 -1.70 46.06
CA ALA A 283 7.86 -1.78 47.37
C ALA A 283 8.39 -2.97 48.17
N TYR A 284 8.51 -4.14 47.54
CA TYR A 284 9.12 -5.34 48.12
C TYR A 284 10.57 -5.12 48.57
N ILE A 285 11.41 -4.52 47.71
CA ILE A 285 12.80 -4.19 48.07
C ILE A 285 12.86 -3.21 49.26
N LYS A 286 11.94 -2.24 49.31
CA LYS A 286 11.86 -1.29 50.42
C LYS A 286 11.47 -2.00 51.73
N GLN A 287 10.45 -2.86 51.70
CA GLN A 287 10.02 -3.64 52.85
C GLN A 287 11.14 -4.54 53.38
N ILE A 288 11.90 -5.21 52.51
CA ILE A 288 13.08 -6.00 52.93
C ILE A 288 14.12 -5.14 53.64
N LYS A 289 14.40 -3.95 53.12
CA LYS A 289 15.42 -3.05 53.68
C LYS A 289 15.02 -2.43 55.01
N GLU A 290 13.74 -2.21 55.23
CA GLU A 290 13.21 -1.56 56.44
C GLU A 290 12.91 -2.56 57.57
N THR A 291 12.86 -3.85 57.26
CA THR A 291 12.51 -4.91 58.22
C THR A 291 13.76 -5.47 58.88
N ASN A 292 13.84 -5.37 60.21
CA ASN A 292 14.91 -5.96 61.03
C ASN A 292 14.53 -7.33 61.65
N ASP A 293 13.31 -7.82 61.42
CA ASP A 293 12.82 -9.09 61.92
C ASP A 293 12.87 -10.19 60.83
N ILE A 294 13.58 -11.28 61.13
CA ILE A 294 13.76 -12.44 60.25
C ILE A 294 12.43 -13.17 59.96
N ASN A 295 11.50 -13.20 60.91
CA ASN A 295 10.22 -13.88 60.70
C ASN A 295 9.34 -13.08 59.73
N LEU A 296 9.31 -11.76 59.90
CA LEU A 296 8.56 -10.85 59.03
C LEU A 296 9.15 -10.82 57.60
N LEU A 297 10.48 -10.93 57.46
CA LEU A 297 11.15 -11.11 56.17
C LEU A 297 10.73 -12.41 55.45
N ARG A 298 10.51 -13.49 56.20
CA ARG A 298 10.10 -14.78 55.64
C ARG A 298 8.68 -14.73 55.11
N GLU A 299 7.78 -14.08 55.85
CA GLU A 299 6.40 -13.83 55.45
C GLU A 299 6.31 -12.95 54.18
N ILE A 300 7.03 -11.82 54.16
CA ILE A 300 7.11 -10.93 52.98
C ILE A 300 7.61 -11.68 51.73
N ARG A 301 8.54 -12.63 51.90
CA ARG A 301 9.06 -13.46 50.80
C ARG A 301 8.02 -14.47 50.30
N GLU A 302 7.30 -15.13 51.20
CA GLU A 302 6.27 -16.12 50.85
C GLU A 302 5.09 -15.45 50.12
N ASP A 303 4.64 -14.29 50.59
CA ASP A 303 3.62 -13.47 49.91
C ASP A 303 4.05 -13.09 48.49
N ARG A 304 5.29 -12.62 48.31
CA ARG A 304 5.80 -12.24 46.98
C ARG A 304 5.89 -13.43 46.03
N MET A 305 6.24 -14.61 46.54
CA MET A 305 6.28 -15.87 45.78
C MET A 305 4.86 -16.34 45.39
N GLY A 306 3.87 -16.11 46.25
CA GLY A 306 2.45 -16.34 45.95
C GLY A 306 1.97 -15.44 44.81
N GLU A 307 2.18 -14.13 44.93
CA GLU A 307 1.81 -13.16 43.89
C GLU A 307 2.44 -13.48 42.53
N LEU A 308 3.72 -13.88 42.50
CA LEU A 308 4.42 -14.23 41.25
C LEU A 308 3.87 -15.51 40.61
N LYS A 309 3.41 -16.49 41.41
CA LYS A 309 2.78 -17.69 40.87
C LYS A 309 1.42 -17.38 40.24
N ASP A 310 0.63 -16.54 40.88
CA ASP A 310 -0.67 -16.10 40.34
C ASP A 310 -0.50 -15.25 39.08
N GLU A 311 0.53 -14.39 39.03
CA GLU A 311 0.88 -13.59 37.85
C GLU A 311 1.44 -14.44 36.68
N MET A 312 1.96 -15.65 36.92
CA MET A 312 2.43 -16.57 35.86
C MET A 312 1.33 -17.49 35.31
N LEU A 313 0.20 -17.62 36.03
CA LEU A 313 -0.94 -18.45 35.63
C LEU A 313 -1.98 -17.69 34.79
N HIS A 314 -1.84 -16.36 34.65
CA HIS A 314 -2.74 -15.46 33.92
C HIS A 314 -2.03 -14.74 32.76
#